data_AF-A0A521UKZ4-F1
#
_entry.id   AF-A0A521UKZ4-F1
#
_cell.length_a   1.000
_cell.length_b   1.000
_cell.length_c   1.000
_cell.angle_alpha   90.00
_cell.angle_beta   90.00
_cell.angle_gamma   90.00
#
_symmetry.space_group_name_H-M   'P 1'
#
loop_
_entity.id
_entity.type
_entity.pdbx_description
1 polymer ?
#
loop_
_entity_poly.entity_id
_entity_poly.type
_entity_poly.pdbx_seq_one_letter_code
_entity_poly.pdbx_strand_id
1 'polypeptide(L)'
;MTVVALACENFDYDGAVFLHLLSCLWAPVEPWVTPIRFQGRNHVLKYLPTFLSVAFDAGVQYALVAIDNDGGARRHPEHEPQHRVEEQASDPDDGCAVCCVEHVIPSEWREPARRCCVAVPVQTLETWLLYLRGDPPLTPSPEQVYSRTKLKKMFFGPSMPPVATRREQALLMLQSPHALDRLRALRSFRHFEAQVAAWPRPDGT
;
A
#
# COMPACT_ATOMS: atom_id res chain seq x y z
N MET A 1 2.99 14.29 16.17
CA MET A 1 2.48 13.24 15.25
C MET A 1 2.64 13.77 13.84
N THR A 2 2.90 12.89 12.88
CA THR A 2 3.15 13.28 11.49
C THR A 2 1.93 13.01 10.64
N VAL A 3 1.47 14.02 9.92
CA VAL A 3 0.30 13.90 9.04
C VAL A 3 0.70 13.21 7.73
N VAL A 4 -0.04 12.16 7.34
CA VAL A 4 0.15 11.44 6.07
C VAL A 4 -1.13 11.47 5.24
N ALA A 5 -1.01 11.86 3.96
CA ALA A 5 -2.08 11.77 2.98
C ALA A 5 -2.23 10.34 2.50
N LEU A 6 -3.35 9.70 2.84
CA LEU A 6 -3.59 8.29 2.52
C LEU A 6 -4.69 8.14 1.46
N ALA A 7 -4.27 7.76 0.25
CA ALA A 7 -5.17 7.42 -0.85
C ALA A 7 -5.43 5.91 -0.83
N CYS A 8 -6.64 5.49 -0.45
CA CYS A 8 -7.05 4.09 -0.44
C CYS A 8 -8.56 3.95 -0.66
N GLU A 9 -9.00 2.80 -1.17
CA GLU A 9 -10.43 2.55 -1.44
C GLU A 9 -11.22 2.24 -0.16
N ASN A 10 -10.68 1.40 0.72
CA ASN A 10 -11.29 1.08 2.01
C ASN A 10 -10.47 1.68 3.15
N PHE A 11 -10.73 2.95 3.43
CA PHE A 11 -10.01 3.69 4.46
C PHE A 11 -10.15 3.09 5.86
N ASP A 12 -11.34 2.59 6.20
CA ASP A 12 -11.60 2.01 7.52
C ASP A 12 -10.74 0.78 7.80
N TYR A 13 -10.48 -0.05 6.80
CA TYR A 13 -9.69 -1.26 6.93
C TYR A 13 -8.26 -1.11 6.41
N ASP A 14 -8.08 -0.89 5.11
CA ASP A 14 -6.74 -0.80 4.49
C ASP A 14 -5.99 0.39 5.10
N GLY A 15 -6.69 1.52 5.22
CA GLY A 15 -6.10 2.74 5.73
C GLY A 15 -5.61 2.59 7.17
N ALA A 16 -6.43 2.01 8.05
CA ALA A 16 -6.03 1.73 9.42
C ALA A 16 -4.80 0.82 9.52
N VAL A 17 -4.73 -0.22 8.69
CA VAL A 17 -3.58 -1.15 8.66
C VAL A 17 -2.31 -0.46 8.16
N PHE A 18 -2.39 0.31 7.06
CA PHE A 18 -1.22 1.04 6.54
C PHE A 18 -0.74 2.12 7.51
N LEU A 19 -1.64 2.87 8.16
CA LEU A 19 -1.27 3.86 9.19
C LEU A 19 -0.55 3.21 10.37
N HIS A 20 -1.00 2.02 10.79
CA HIS A 20 -0.33 1.26 11.83
C HIS A 20 1.08 0.83 11.39
N LEU A 21 1.22 0.26 10.19
CA LEU A 21 2.52 -0.12 9.64
C LEU A 21 3.48 1.08 9.52
N LEU A 22 3.01 2.21 9.01
CA LEU A 22 3.80 3.45 8.93
C LEU A 22 4.24 3.92 10.33
N SER A 23 3.34 3.85 11.32
CA SER A 23 3.67 4.20 12.71
C SER A 23 4.76 3.30 13.29
N CYS A 24 4.75 2.02 12.94
CA CYS A 24 5.74 1.05 13.40
C CYS A 24 7.10 1.17 12.70
N LEU A 25 7.11 1.51 11.40
CA LEU A 25 8.32 1.54 10.58
C LEU A 25 9.05 2.89 10.63
N TRP A 26 8.31 3.97 10.84
CA TRP A 26 8.84 5.32 10.67
C TRP A 26 8.56 6.19 11.90
N ALA A 27 7.43 6.90 11.95
CA ALA A 27 7.10 7.81 13.04
C ALA A 27 5.60 7.70 13.36
N PRO A 28 5.13 8.08 14.55
CA PRO A 28 3.71 8.11 14.85
C PRO A 28 2.94 8.95 13.82
N VAL A 29 2.05 8.32 13.04
CA VAL A 29 1.30 8.98 11.96
C VAL A 29 -0.16 9.21 12.31
N GLU A 30 -0.71 10.28 11.76
CA GLU A 30 -2.15 10.53 11.71
C GLU A 30 -2.58 10.77 10.26
N PRO A 31 -3.80 10.35 9.88
CA PRO A 31 -4.25 10.55 8.52
C PRO A 31 -4.67 12.00 8.27
N TRP A 32 -4.29 12.51 7.11
CA TRP A 32 -4.94 13.69 6.55
C TRP A 32 -6.35 13.33 6.08
N VAL A 33 -7.35 14.04 6.62
CA VAL A 33 -8.76 13.83 6.26
C VAL A 33 -9.12 14.68 5.05
N THR A 34 -9.58 14.03 4.00
CA THR A 34 -10.06 14.70 2.77
C THR A 34 -11.44 14.16 2.38
N PRO A 35 -12.29 14.93 1.66
CA PRO A 35 -13.50 14.40 1.04
C PRO A 35 -13.23 13.56 -0.21
N ILE A 36 -12.02 13.59 -0.78
CA ILE A 36 -11.66 12.81 -1.97
C ILE A 36 -11.74 11.32 -1.64
N ARG A 37 -12.41 10.54 -2.51
CA ARG A 37 -12.56 9.10 -2.37
C ARG A 37 -12.04 8.43 -3.64
N PHE A 38 -11.29 7.35 -3.46
CA PHE A 38 -10.78 6.54 -4.57
C PHE A 38 -11.63 5.28 -4.71
N GLN A 39 -11.90 4.89 -5.96
CA GLN A 39 -12.64 3.66 -6.28
C GLN A 39 -11.94 3.00 -7.47
N GLY A 40 -11.18 1.95 -7.20
CA GLY A 40 -10.38 1.25 -8.20
C GLY A 40 -9.21 2.06 -8.79
N ARG A 41 -8.40 1.35 -9.58
CA ARG A 41 -7.18 1.86 -10.23
C ARG A 41 -7.41 3.12 -11.06
N ASN A 42 -8.44 3.15 -11.91
CA ASN A 42 -8.63 4.26 -12.85
C ASN A 42 -8.93 5.59 -12.15
N HIS A 43 -9.65 5.56 -11.02
CA HIS A 43 -9.84 6.76 -10.21
C HIS A 43 -8.54 7.21 -9.56
N VAL A 44 -7.72 6.29 -9.05
CA VAL A 44 -6.39 6.63 -8.51
C VAL A 44 -5.56 7.31 -9.60
N LEU A 45 -5.41 6.69 -10.77
CA LEU A 45 -4.60 7.26 -11.86
C LEU A 45 -5.09 8.65 -12.29
N LYS A 46 -6.40 8.86 -12.35
CA LYS A 46 -6.99 10.13 -12.78
C LYS A 46 -6.89 11.24 -11.73
N TYR A 47 -7.14 10.92 -10.46
CA TYR A 47 -7.33 11.93 -9.40
C TYR A 47 -6.13 12.08 -8.46
N LEU A 48 -5.12 11.22 -8.57
CA LEU A 48 -3.94 11.28 -7.70
C LEU A 48 -3.20 12.63 -7.79
N PRO A 49 -2.95 13.23 -8.97
CA PRO A 49 -2.30 14.54 -9.03
C PRO A 49 -3.07 15.63 -8.28
N THR A 50 -4.41 15.65 -8.42
CA THR A 50 -5.27 16.60 -7.70
C THR A 50 -5.24 16.35 -6.19
N PHE A 51 -5.35 15.08 -5.76
CA PHE A 51 -5.27 14.71 -4.35
C PHE A 51 -3.95 15.17 -3.71
N LEU A 52 -2.83 14.93 -4.39
CA LEU A 52 -1.51 15.33 -3.91
C LEU A 52 -1.33 16.86 -3.92
N SER A 53 -1.90 17.58 -4.88
CA SER A 53 -1.93 19.04 -4.86
C SER A 53 -2.68 19.57 -3.64
N VAL A 54 -3.88 19.04 -3.36
CA VAL A 54 -4.69 19.49 -2.21
C VAL A 54 -4.03 19.11 -0.89
N ALA A 55 -3.38 17.94 -0.81
CA ALA A 55 -2.59 17.54 0.35
C ALA A 55 -1.44 18.52 0.61
N PHE A 56 -0.73 18.90 -0.46
CA PHE A 56 0.35 19.87 -0.38
C PHE A 56 -0.14 21.24 0.08
N ASP A 57 -1.26 21.74 -0.46
CA ASP A 57 -1.87 23.01 -0.05
C ASP A 57 -2.28 22.99 1.44
N ALA A 58 -2.59 21.81 1.98
CA ALA A 58 -2.87 21.59 3.39
C ALA A 58 -1.59 21.41 4.26
N GLY A 59 -0.39 21.55 3.68
CA GLY A 59 0.88 21.42 4.37
C GLY A 59 1.35 19.98 4.59
N VAL A 60 0.72 18.99 3.93
CA VAL A 60 1.11 17.58 4.04
C VAL A 60 2.29 17.27 3.12
N GLN A 61 3.31 16.61 3.67
CA GLN A 61 4.56 16.31 2.96
C GLN A 61 4.73 14.82 2.62
N TYR A 62 3.90 13.96 3.21
CA TYR A 62 4.03 12.51 3.10
C TYR A 62 2.72 11.91 2.60
N ALA A 63 2.80 11.00 1.64
CA ALA A 63 1.65 10.33 1.06
C ALA A 63 1.88 8.83 0.88
N LEU A 64 0.83 8.05 1.11
CA LEU A 64 0.77 6.65 0.75
C LEU A 64 -0.44 6.43 -0.16
N VAL A 65 -0.21 5.77 -1.28
CA VAL A 65 -1.22 5.42 -2.27
C VAL A 65 -1.37 3.91 -2.28
N ALA A 66 -2.39 3.42 -1.60
CA ALA A 66 -2.77 2.01 -1.64
C ALA A 66 -3.69 1.78 -2.84
N ILE A 67 -3.17 1.09 -3.85
CA ILE A 67 -3.89 0.83 -5.10
C ILE A 67 -4.39 -0.61 -5.17
N ASP A 68 -5.60 -0.80 -5.66
CA ASP A 68 -6.08 -2.11 -6.06
C ASP A 68 -5.40 -2.54 -7.37
N ASN A 69 -4.60 -3.61 -7.31
CA ASN A 69 -3.98 -4.24 -8.47
C ASN A 69 -4.92 -5.29 -9.09
N ASP A 70 -6.17 -4.90 -9.38
CA ASP A 70 -7.18 -5.77 -9.99
C ASP A 70 -6.58 -6.56 -11.16
N GLY A 71 -6.61 -7.90 -11.04
CA GLY A 71 -6.01 -8.79 -12.04
C GLY A 71 -4.56 -9.20 -11.83
N GLY A 72 -3.98 -9.08 -10.62
CA GLY A 72 -2.64 -9.61 -10.29
C GLY A 72 -2.37 -11.06 -10.77
N ALA A 73 -3.41 -11.90 -10.80
CA ALA A 73 -3.38 -13.26 -11.36
C ALA A 73 -3.21 -13.36 -12.89
N ARG A 74 -3.52 -12.29 -13.63
CA ARG A 74 -3.40 -12.19 -15.10
C ARG A 74 -2.27 -11.29 -15.57
N ARG A 75 -1.84 -10.34 -14.74
CA ARG A 75 -0.95 -9.23 -15.13
C ARG A 75 0.47 -9.32 -14.57
N HIS A 76 0.75 -10.42 -13.86
CA HIS A 76 2.00 -10.67 -13.16
C HIS A 76 2.34 -9.58 -12.12
N PRO A 77 3.03 -9.96 -11.05
CA PRO A 77 3.29 -9.09 -9.92
C PRO A 77 4.52 -8.22 -10.19
N GLU A 78 4.50 -7.07 -9.54
CA GLU A 78 5.58 -6.09 -9.45
C GLU A 78 6.99 -6.67 -9.42
N HIS A 79 7.83 -6.10 -10.28
CA HIS A 79 9.29 -6.13 -10.17
C HIS A 79 9.91 -7.54 -10.15
N GLU A 80 9.36 -8.51 -10.88
CA GLU A 80 10.16 -9.67 -11.32
C GLU A 80 11.45 -9.22 -12.03
N PRO A 81 12.52 -10.04 -12.09
CA PRO A 81 13.78 -9.62 -12.73
C PRO A 81 13.64 -9.13 -14.18
N GLN A 82 12.56 -9.54 -14.88
CA GLN A 82 12.27 -9.15 -16.26
C GLN A 82 11.34 -7.92 -16.36
N HIS A 83 10.93 -7.35 -15.24
CA HIS A 83 9.97 -6.25 -15.17
C HIS A 83 10.60 -4.93 -15.65
N ARG A 84 10.10 -4.40 -16.76
CA ARG A 84 10.56 -3.14 -17.34
C ARG A 84 9.61 -2.00 -16.98
N VAL A 85 9.98 -1.20 -15.99
CA VAL A 85 9.12 -0.15 -15.40
C VAL A 85 8.53 0.80 -16.44
N GLU A 86 9.32 1.24 -17.42
CA GLU A 86 8.88 2.19 -18.46
C GLU A 86 7.82 1.59 -19.39
N GLU A 87 8.01 0.34 -19.83
CA GLU A 87 7.04 -0.40 -20.63
C GLU A 87 5.74 -0.62 -19.84
N GLN A 88 5.85 -0.95 -18.55
CA GLN A 88 4.69 -1.19 -17.69
C GLN A 88 3.92 0.09 -17.37
N ALA A 89 4.63 1.20 -17.15
CA ALA A 89 4.02 2.49 -16.88
C ALA A 89 3.28 3.08 -18.10
N SER A 90 3.77 2.79 -19.31
CA SER A 90 3.19 3.30 -20.56
C SER A 90 1.96 2.54 -21.05
N ASP A 91 1.64 1.41 -20.42
CA ASP A 91 0.42 0.63 -20.69
C ASP A 91 -0.60 0.82 -19.54
N PRO A 92 -1.46 1.86 -19.60
CA PRO A 92 -2.43 2.13 -18.54
C PRO A 92 -3.54 1.06 -18.46
N ASP A 93 -3.73 0.27 -19.51
CA ASP A 93 -4.80 -0.72 -19.58
C ASP A 93 -4.34 -2.08 -19.03
N ASP A 94 -3.14 -2.54 -19.37
CA ASP A 94 -2.62 -3.87 -19.03
C ASP A 94 -1.30 -3.86 -18.23
N GLY A 95 -0.63 -2.72 -18.10
CA GLY A 95 0.60 -2.59 -17.35
C GLY A 95 0.44 -2.67 -15.83
N CYS A 96 1.57 -2.80 -15.13
CA CYS A 96 1.67 -2.83 -13.68
C CYS A 96 0.98 -1.63 -13.00
N ALA A 97 0.02 -1.89 -12.12
CA ALA A 97 -0.74 -0.83 -11.45
C ALA A 97 0.16 0.11 -10.63
N VAL A 98 1.17 -0.42 -9.93
CA VAL A 98 2.13 0.39 -9.18
C VAL A 98 2.98 1.25 -10.10
N CYS A 99 3.54 0.71 -11.19
CA CYS A 99 4.32 1.51 -12.13
C CYS A 99 3.49 2.62 -12.80
N CYS A 100 2.24 2.33 -13.17
CA CYS A 100 1.33 3.34 -13.69
C CYS A 100 1.04 4.44 -12.65
N VAL A 101 0.85 4.08 -11.38
CA VAL A 101 0.68 5.07 -10.29
C VAL A 101 1.94 5.89 -10.10
N GLU A 102 3.09 5.25 -9.97
CA GLU A 102 4.37 5.93 -9.82
C GLU A 102 4.64 6.91 -10.96
N HIS A 103 4.23 6.55 -12.18
CA HIS A 103 4.34 7.42 -13.35
C HIS A 103 3.45 8.66 -13.30
N VAL A 104 2.31 8.62 -12.61
CA VAL A 104 1.41 9.78 -12.47
C VAL A 104 1.62 10.58 -11.18
N ILE A 105 2.40 10.08 -10.21
CA ILE A 105 2.82 10.87 -9.04
C ILE A 105 3.59 12.11 -9.54
N PRO A 106 3.21 13.36 -9.22
CA PRO A 106 3.97 14.53 -9.66
C PRO A 106 5.45 14.47 -9.21
N SER A 107 6.38 14.96 -10.03
CA SER A 107 7.83 14.85 -9.74
C SER A 107 8.21 15.40 -8.37
N GLU A 108 7.55 16.47 -7.93
CA GLU A 108 7.76 17.10 -6.63
C GLU A 108 7.46 16.16 -5.45
N TRP A 109 6.62 15.14 -5.64
CA TRP A 109 6.27 14.09 -4.67
C TRP A 109 7.17 12.85 -4.75
N ARG A 110 8.11 12.84 -5.71
CA ARG A 110 9.14 11.82 -5.87
C ARG A 110 10.51 12.27 -5.34
N GLU A 111 10.58 13.45 -4.72
CA GLU A 111 11.82 14.04 -4.18
C GLU A 111 11.93 13.80 -2.66
N PRO A 112 12.73 12.82 -2.20
CA PRO A 112 12.78 12.45 -0.80
C PRO A 112 13.14 13.60 0.14
N ALA A 113 13.90 14.60 -0.33
CA ALA A 113 14.31 15.73 0.47
C ALA A 113 13.17 16.72 0.82
N ARG A 114 11.99 16.61 0.18
CA ARG A 114 10.92 17.60 0.31
C ARG A 114 9.54 16.99 0.47
N ARG A 115 9.17 16.03 -0.37
CA ARG A 115 7.85 15.39 -0.33
C ARG A 115 7.99 13.96 -0.80
N CYS A 116 7.35 13.05 -0.08
CA CYS A 116 7.48 11.63 -0.35
C CYS A 116 6.11 11.01 -0.60
N CYS A 117 5.98 10.32 -1.72
CA CYS A 117 4.82 9.51 -2.02
C CYS A 117 5.26 8.08 -2.30
N VAL A 118 4.63 7.11 -1.65
CA VAL A 118 4.84 5.67 -1.93
C VAL A 118 3.56 5.07 -2.48
N ALA A 119 3.69 4.23 -3.49
CA ALA A 119 2.59 3.44 -4.03
C ALA A 119 2.75 1.99 -3.57
N VAL A 120 1.68 1.40 -3.06
CA VAL A 120 1.66 0.03 -2.57
C VAL A 120 0.41 -0.70 -3.04
N PRO A 121 0.50 -1.96 -3.50
CA PRO A 121 -0.68 -2.73 -3.84
C PRO A 121 -1.39 -3.16 -2.59
N VAL A 122 -2.69 -2.96 -2.54
CA VAL A 122 -3.49 -3.42 -1.41
C VAL A 122 -3.47 -4.95 -1.28
N GLN A 123 -3.31 -5.70 -2.37
CA GLN A 123 -3.19 -7.17 -2.35
C GLN A 123 -2.03 -7.68 -1.49
N THR A 124 -0.93 -6.91 -1.42
CA THR A 124 0.22 -7.32 -0.62
C THR A 124 -0.12 -7.34 0.87
N LEU A 125 -1.04 -6.48 1.32
CA LEU A 125 -1.55 -6.45 2.69
C LEU A 125 -2.19 -7.78 3.08
N GLU A 126 -3.06 -8.36 2.24
CA GLU A 126 -3.66 -9.65 2.58
C GLU A 126 -2.62 -10.79 2.56
N THR A 127 -1.63 -10.76 1.68
CA THR A 127 -0.51 -11.71 1.74
C THR A 127 0.28 -11.59 3.03
N TRP A 128 0.60 -10.37 3.46
CA TRP A 128 1.32 -10.11 4.70
C TRP A 128 0.56 -10.67 5.90
N LEU A 129 -0.76 -10.45 5.95
CA LEU A 129 -1.62 -10.98 7.00
C LEU A 129 -1.71 -12.52 6.97
N LEU A 130 -1.85 -13.15 5.80
CA LEU A 130 -1.79 -14.60 5.66
C LEU A 130 -0.46 -15.16 6.19
N TYR A 131 0.65 -14.55 5.81
CA TYR A 131 1.97 -14.97 6.29
C TYR A 131 2.09 -14.84 7.81
N LEU A 132 1.60 -13.74 8.40
CA LEU A 132 1.56 -13.56 9.85
C LEU A 132 0.68 -14.60 10.56
N ARG A 133 -0.39 -15.07 9.91
CA ARG A 133 -1.26 -16.12 10.44
C ARG A 133 -0.57 -17.47 10.54
N GLY A 134 0.55 -17.63 9.82
CA GLY A 134 1.32 -18.87 9.77
C GLY A 134 1.14 -19.64 8.47
N ASP A 135 0.41 -19.09 7.49
CA ASP A 135 0.38 -19.66 6.15
C ASP A 135 1.80 -19.61 5.55
N PRO A 136 2.28 -20.69 4.91
CA PRO A 136 3.61 -20.73 4.35
C PRO A 136 3.75 -19.71 3.20
N PRO A 137 4.96 -19.17 2.96
CA PRO A 137 5.20 -18.36 1.79
C PRO A 137 5.02 -19.25 0.55
N LEU A 138 4.02 -18.94 -0.27
CA LEU A 138 3.77 -19.66 -1.52
C LEU A 138 4.68 -19.11 -2.62
N THR A 139 5.05 -19.98 -3.56
CA THR A 139 5.74 -19.60 -4.81
C THR A 139 4.92 -20.13 -5.98
N PRO A 140 4.34 -19.28 -6.84
CA PRO A 140 4.29 -17.82 -6.75
C PRO A 140 3.53 -17.30 -5.50
N SER A 141 3.83 -16.09 -5.03
CA SER A 141 3.21 -15.52 -3.83
C SER A 141 1.70 -15.29 -4.01
N PRO A 142 0.89 -15.37 -2.94
CA PRO A 142 -0.57 -15.38 -3.07
C PRO A 142 -1.16 -14.19 -3.84
N GLU A 143 -0.59 -12.99 -3.68
CA GLU A 143 -0.94 -11.75 -4.39
C GLU A 143 -0.74 -11.83 -5.90
N GLN A 144 0.09 -12.78 -6.35
CA GLN A 144 0.40 -13.04 -7.75
C GLN A 144 -0.61 -14.00 -8.40
N VAL A 145 -1.40 -14.72 -7.59
CA VAL A 145 -2.25 -15.83 -8.06
C VAL A 145 -3.73 -15.57 -7.80
N TYR A 146 -4.03 -14.87 -6.71
CA TYR A 146 -5.39 -14.75 -6.21
C TYR A 146 -5.88 -13.33 -6.27
N SER A 147 -7.16 -13.17 -6.60
CA SER A 147 -7.83 -11.88 -6.47
C SER A 147 -7.86 -11.44 -5.01
N ARG A 148 -7.90 -10.14 -4.78
CA ARG A 148 -8.03 -9.55 -3.44
C ARG A 148 -9.19 -10.14 -2.65
N THR A 149 -10.35 -10.32 -3.28
CA THR A 149 -11.51 -10.95 -2.66
C THR A 149 -11.21 -12.39 -2.19
N LYS A 150 -10.47 -13.16 -2.98
CA LYS A 150 -10.05 -14.52 -2.59
C LYS A 150 -9.06 -14.48 -1.43
N LEU A 151 -8.07 -13.58 -1.45
CA LEU A 151 -7.12 -13.41 -0.34
C LEU A 151 -7.83 -13.02 0.96
N LYS A 152 -8.77 -12.08 0.91
CA LYS A 152 -9.60 -11.71 2.06
C LYS A 152 -10.39 -12.90 2.60
N LYS A 153 -11.01 -13.71 1.74
CA LYS A 153 -11.73 -14.92 2.15
C LYS A 153 -10.80 -15.99 2.71
N MET A 154 -9.59 -16.12 2.18
CA MET A 154 -8.58 -17.03 2.71
C MET A 154 -8.19 -16.63 4.13
N PHE A 155 -8.05 -15.33 4.40
CA PHE A 155 -7.66 -14.80 5.71
C PHE A 155 -8.81 -14.79 6.73
N PHE A 156 -9.96 -14.22 6.36
CA PHE A 156 -11.10 -13.99 7.26
C PHE A 156 -12.17 -15.10 7.24
N GLY A 157 -12.08 -16.04 6.31
CA GLY A 157 -13.10 -17.06 6.08
C GLY A 157 -14.18 -16.66 5.07
N PRO A 158 -15.02 -17.63 4.65
CA PRO A 158 -15.96 -17.46 3.53
C PRO A 158 -17.09 -16.46 3.81
N SER A 159 -17.51 -16.29 5.06
CA SER A 159 -18.60 -15.40 5.46
C SER A 159 -18.20 -13.93 5.61
N MET A 160 -16.90 -13.60 5.53
CA MET A 160 -16.30 -12.26 5.74
C MET A 160 -16.97 -11.42 6.85
N PRO A 161 -16.34 -11.28 8.03
CA PRO A 161 -16.92 -10.50 9.11
C PRO A 161 -17.02 -9.01 8.75
N PRO A 162 -17.79 -8.22 9.53
CA PRO A 162 -17.90 -6.77 9.33
C PRO A 162 -16.53 -6.08 9.26
N VAL A 163 -16.48 -4.92 8.57
CA VAL A 163 -15.23 -4.14 8.38
C VAL A 163 -14.51 -3.87 9.70
N ALA A 164 -15.24 -3.47 10.74
CA ALA A 164 -14.67 -3.21 12.06
C ALA A 164 -13.95 -4.44 12.65
N THR A 165 -14.59 -5.61 12.61
CA THR A 165 -14.00 -6.87 13.07
C THR A 165 -12.77 -7.27 12.25
N ARG A 166 -12.82 -7.09 10.93
CA ARG A 166 -11.66 -7.36 10.06
C ARG A 166 -10.47 -6.47 10.41
N ARG A 167 -10.72 -5.19 10.63
CA ARG A 167 -9.71 -4.21 11.07
C ARG A 167 -9.09 -4.63 12.39
N GLU A 168 -9.90 -4.95 13.39
CA GLU A 168 -9.43 -5.38 14.71
C GLU A 168 -8.55 -6.62 14.63
N GLN A 169 -8.98 -7.64 13.87
CA GLN A 169 -8.20 -8.87 13.68
C GLN A 169 -6.85 -8.61 13.00
N ALA A 170 -6.82 -7.79 11.94
CA ALA A 170 -5.58 -7.44 11.24
C ALA A 170 -4.62 -6.64 12.13
N LEU A 171 -5.12 -5.64 12.85
CA LEU A 171 -4.31 -4.83 13.76
C LEU A 171 -3.77 -5.65 14.93
N LEU A 172 -4.57 -6.55 15.51
CA LEU A 172 -4.12 -7.44 16.59
C LEU A 172 -2.92 -8.30 16.17
N MET A 173 -2.91 -8.77 14.92
CA MET A 173 -1.79 -9.56 14.41
C MET A 173 -0.52 -8.73 14.23
N LEU A 174 -0.66 -7.47 13.80
CA LEU A 174 0.46 -6.55 13.63
C LEU A 174 1.04 -6.05 14.95
N GLN A 175 0.24 -6.05 16.03
CA GLN A 175 0.70 -5.74 17.38
C GLN A 175 1.60 -6.82 18.01
N SER A 176 1.74 -7.99 17.37
CA SER A 176 2.69 -9.01 17.82
C SER A 176 4.14 -8.48 17.77
N PRO A 177 4.96 -8.64 18.83
CA PRO A 177 6.34 -8.15 18.87
C PRO A 177 7.23 -8.64 17.72
N HIS A 178 6.89 -9.78 17.13
CA HIS A 178 7.65 -10.38 16.03
C HIS A 178 7.00 -10.16 14.65
N ALA A 179 5.92 -9.37 14.57
CA ALA A 179 5.19 -9.18 13.31
C ALA A 179 6.11 -8.60 12.21
N LEU A 180 6.81 -7.50 12.49
CA LEU A 180 7.67 -6.85 11.51
C LEU A 180 8.83 -7.76 11.08
N ASP A 181 9.49 -8.44 12.02
CA ASP A 181 10.59 -9.36 11.71
C ASP A 181 10.14 -10.50 10.80
N ARG A 182 8.94 -11.03 11.04
CA ARG A 182 8.34 -12.03 10.14
C ARG A 182 8.04 -11.42 8.78
N LEU A 183 7.40 -10.26 8.71
CA LEU A 183 7.07 -9.60 7.45
C LEU A 183 8.32 -9.29 6.61
N ARG A 184 9.45 -8.96 7.24
CA ARG A 184 10.75 -8.75 6.57
C ARG A 184 11.27 -9.98 5.81
N ALA A 185 10.75 -11.17 6.07
CA ALA A 185 11.02 -12.36 5.24
C ALA A 185 10.43 -12.23 3.82
N LEU A 186 9.37 -11.44 3.66
CA LEU A 186 8.68 -11.24 2.38
C LEU A 186 9.35 -10.14 1.55
N ARG A 187 9.59 -10.43 0.26
CA ARG A 187 10.18 -9.47 -0.68
C ARG A 187 9.32 -8.20 -0.83
N SER A 188 8.00 -8.36 -0.96
CA SER A 188 7.06 -7.24 -1.12
C SER A 188 7.08 -6.30 0.10
N PHE A 189 7.17 -6.86 1.31
CA PHE A 189 7.27 -6.04 2.52
C PHE A 189 8.61 -5.32 2.63
N ARG A 190 9.74 -5.97 2.32
CA ARG A 190 11.06 -5.30 2.30
C ARG A 190 11.10 -4.13 1.32
N HIS A 191 10.43 -4.25 0.17
CA HIS A 191 10.32 -3.17 -0.79
C HIS A 191 9.56 -1.97 -0.21
N PHE A 192 8.39 -2.23 0.39
CA PHE A 192 7.60 -1.23 1.09
C PHE A 192 8.39 -0.56 2.24
N GLU A 193 9.06 -1.36 3.08
CA GLU A 193 9.89 -0.85 4.17
C GLU A 193 11.03 0.04 3.65
N ALA A 194 11.70 -0.35 2.56
CA ALA A 194 12.76 0.46 1.96
C ALA A 194 12.24 1.80 1.41
N GLN A 195 11.05 1.81 0.78
CA GLN A 195 10.42 3.05 0.30
C GLN A 195 10.09 4.00 1.46
N VAL A 196 9.57 3.46 2.57
CA VAL A 196 9.24 4.25 3.78
C VAL A 196 10.51 4.71 4.51
N ALA A 197 11.54 3.88 4.58
CA ALA A 197 12.82 4.22 5.21
C ALA A 197 13.56 5.37 4.49
N ALA A 198 13.27 5.59 3.21
CA ALA A 198 13.79 6.72 2.45
C ALA A 198 13.11 8.06 2.79
N TRP A 199 12.05 8.07 3.60
CA TRP A 199 11.37 9.29 4.02
C TRP A 199 12.21 10.04 5.06
N PRO A 200 12.43 11.36 4.88
CA PRO A 200 13.15 12.18 5.84
C PRO A 200 12.37 12.18 7.15
N ARG A 201 13.05 11.99 8.28
CA ARG A 201 12.37 11.98 9.56
C ARG A 201 11.74 13.36 9.84
N PRO A 202 10.56 13.42 10.47
CA PRO A 202 9.87 14.67 10.75
C PRO A 202 10.65 15.61 11.67
N ASP A 203 11.61 15.07 12.44
CA ASP A 203 12.49 15.79 13.36
C ASP A 203 13.83 16.22 12.71
N GLY A 204 14.03 15.93 11.42
CA GLY A 204 15.25 16.28 10.69
C GLY A 204 16.45 15.36 10.94
N THR A 205 16.22 14.16 11.47
CA THR A 205 17.26 13.12 11.69
C THR A 205 17.37 12.08 10.57
#